data_AF-A0A9E4MQ29-F1
#
_entry.id   AF-A0A9E4MQ29-F1
#
_cell.length_a   1.000
_cell.length_b   1.000
_cell.length_c   1.000
_cell.angle_alpha   90.00
_cell.angle_beta   90.00
_cell.angle_gamma   90.00
#
_symmetry.space_group_name_H-M   'P 1'
#
loop_
_entity.id
_entity.type
_entity.pdbx_description
1 polymer ?
#
loop_
_entity_poly.entity_id
_entity_poly.type
_entity_poly.pdbx_seq_one_letter_code
_entity_poly.pdbx_strand_id
1 'polypeptide(L)'
;MWVFNHLSKITILTLSSFWMWSSIAVGEVNERHFTIDANSPSYNVLVQKAETLAKQSIEQAFKENSTLEAITIMILGERGGQTVPILRTRVTRSQWQANSDVSEWTRYFPPSQSLLGYRNNTPTQSASPSVSPGRTPPQPTAQPPRSQPSASPVPPPPPQPTQTTAQPTSPPVQPTQSNSPQTQPSPQSPNIIRLEPRSTPRRRAREDDQGFRDD
;
A
#
# COMPACT_ATOMS: atom_id res chain seq x y z
N MET A 1 -64.29 -1.50 -47.90
CA MET A 1 -63.59 -2.68 -48.45
C MET A 1 -62.11 -2.57 -48.09
N TRP A 2 -61.57 -3.56 -47.36
CA TRP A 2 -60.17 -4.03 -47.33
C TRP A 2 -59.08 -2.93 -47.20
N VAL A 3 -58.30 -2.80 -46.12
CA VAL A 3 -57.45 -3.83 -45.52
C VAL A 3 -57.20 -3.48 -44.04
N PHE A 4 -57.69 -4.33 -43.15
CA PHE A 4 -57.30 -4.36 -41.74
C PHE A 4 -55.93 -5.07 -41.65
N ASN A 5 -55.05 -4.56 -40.78
CA ASN A 5 -54.04 -5.33 -40.06
C ASN A 5 -52.69 -5.63 -40.76
N HIS A 6 -51.79 -4.65 -40.82
CA HIS A 6 -50.36 -4.92 -40.62
C HIS A 6 -49.63 -3.62 -40.31
N LEU A 7 -49.27 -3.39 -39.03
CA LEU A 7 -48.03 -2.73 -38.57
C LEU A 7 -48.04 -2.40 -37.05
N SER A 8 -48.85 -3.10 -36.26
CA SER A 8 -48.71 -3.20 -34.79
C SER A 8 -47.44 -3.98 -34.35
N LYS A 9 -46.35 -3.89 -35.10
CA LYS A 9 -45.09 -4.62 -34.89
C LYS A 9 -43.81 -3.76 -34.83
N ILE A 10 -43.91 -2.43 -34.91
CA ILE A 10 -42.71 -1.56 -34.90
C ILE A 10 -42.41 -0.94 -33.51
N THR A 11 -43.32 -1.04 -32.54
CA THR A 11 -43.10 -0.42 -31.22
C THR A 11 -42.37 -1.32 -30.21
N ILE A 12 -42.14 -2.60 -30.53
CA ILE A 12 -41.54 -3.58 -29.61
C ILE A 12 -40.17 -4.00 -30.14
N LEU A 13 -39.23 -3.07 -30.34
CA LEU A 13 -37.82 -3.45 -30.54
C LEU A 13 -36.79 -2.35 -30.23
N THR A 14 -37.03 -1.52 -29.21
CA THR A 14 -35.97 -0.62 -28.68
C THR A 14 -35.92 -0.55 -27.14
N LEU A 15 -36.72 -1.33 -26.41
CA LEU A 15 -36.67 -1.36 -24.94
C LEU A 15 -35.76 -2.44 -24.33
N SER A 16 -35.11 -3.29 -25.13
CA SER A 16 -34.46 -4.52 -24.62
C SER A 16 -32.96 -4.62 -24.88
N SER A 17 -32.23 -3.50 -24.89
CA SER A 17 -30.76 -3.55 -24.94
C SER A 17 -30.13 -2.31 -24.33
N PHE A 18 -30.26 -2.16 -23.01
CA PHE A 18 -29.17 -1.62 -22.19
C PHE A 18 -29.38 -1.93 -20.69
N TRP A 19 -29.86 -3.13 -20.37
CA TRP A 19 -29.66 -3.72 -19.04
C TRP A 19 -28.39 -4.57 -19.06
N MET A 20 -27.28 -3.91 -19.40
CA MET A 20 -25.96 -4.39 -19.01
C MET A 20 -25.25 -3.19 -18.41
N TRP A 21 -25.80 -2.70 -17.29
CA TRP A 21 -24.92 -2.18 -16.25
C TRP A 21 -24.02 -3.34 -15.85
N SER A 22 -22.89 -3.45 -16.55
CA SER A 22 -21.73 -4.11 -16.01
C SER A 22 -21.51 -3.49 -14.64
N SER A 23 -21.77 -4.25 -13.58
CA SER A 23 -21.19 -3.97 -12.29
C SER A 23 -19.68 -4.02 -12.51
N ILE A 24 -19.08 -2.88 -12.83
CA ILE A 24 -17.65 -2.72 -12.67
C ILE A 24 -17.48 -2.79 -11.17
N ALA A 25 -17.13 -3.98 -10.67
CA ALA A 25 -16.61 -4.11 -9.32
C ALA A 25 -15.25 -3.42 -9.32
N VAL A 26 -15.27 -2.09 -9.21
CA VAL A 26 -14.09 -1.34 -8.82
C VAL A 26 -13.92 -1.66 -7.35
N GLY A 27 -12.96 -2.53 -7.03
CA GLY A 27 -12.60 -2.75 -5.64
C GLY A 27 -12.23 -1.42 -4.99
N GLU A 28 -12.73 -1.20 -3.78
CA GLU A 28 -12.40 0.01 -3.03
C GLU A 28 -10.91 -0.04 -2.68
N VAL A 29 -10.15 0.96 -3.13
CA VAL A 29 -8.75 1.14 -2.76
C VAL A 29 -8.69 2.31 -1.78
N ASN A 30 -8.21 2.04 -0.57
CA ASN A 30 -8.10 3.05 0.47
C ASN A 30 -6.65 3.50 0.65
N GLU A 31 -6.43 4.79 0.91
CA GLU A 31 -5.13 5.36 1.21
C GLU A 31 -5.17 6.02 2.59
N ARG A 32 -4.21 5.67 3.46
CA ARG A 32 -4.10 6.20 4.83
C ARG A 32 -2.70 6.74 5.06
N HIS A 33 -2.61 7.95 5.62
CA HIS A 33 -1.34 8.60 5.97
C HIS A 33 -1.23 8.70 7.50
N PHE A 34 -0.06 8.41 8.03
CA PHE A 34 0.25 8.53 9.45
C PHE A 34 1.52 9.34 9.63
N THR A 35 1.54 10.20 10.64
CA THR A 35 2.75 10.91 11.05
C THR A 35 3.19 10.39 12.40
N ILE A 36 4.46 10.02 12.53
CA ILE A 36 5.07 9.58 13.77
C ILE A 36 6.23 10.50 14.17
N ASP A 37 6.34 10.75 15.45
CA ASP A 37 7.50 11.45 16.01
C ASP A 37 8.78 10.63 15.82
N ALA A 38 9.81 11.30 15.26
CA ALA A 38 11.10 10.74 14.95
C ALA A 38 12.18 11.08 16.00
N ASN A 39 11.82 11.23 17.29
CA ASN A 39 12.78 11.29 18.40
C ASN A 39 13.28 9.91 18.85
N SER A 40 13.23 8.90 17.97
CA SER A 40 13.76 7.57 18.26
C SER A 40 15.30 7.60 18.36
N PRO A 41 15.92 6.75 19.20
CA PRO A 41 17.38 6.74 19.39
C PRO A 41 18.19 6.49 18.11
N SER A 42 17.62 5.75 17.15
CA SER A 42 18.24 5.49 15.84
C SER A 42 17.18 5.42 14.76
N TYR A 43 17.61 5.58 13.50
CA TYR A 43 16.72 5.48 12.35
C TYR A 43 16.11 4.07 12.20
N ASN A 44 16.87 3.02 12.54
CA ASN A 44 16.35 1.65 12.49
C ASN A 44 15.19 1.43 13.47
N VAL A 45 15.28 1.98 14.70
CA VAL A 45 14.18 1.93 15.68
C VAL A 45 12.95 2.68 15.16
N LEU A 46 13.15 3.81 14.49
CA LEU A 46 12.06 4.56 13.88
C LEU A 46 11.36 3.73 12.77
N VAL A 47 12.14 3.07 11.91
CA VAL A 47 11.62 2.22 10.85
C VAL A 47 10.82 1.04 11.42
N GLN A 48 11.32 0.38 12.46
CA GLN A 48 10.61 -0.72 13.14
C GLN A 48 9.27 -0.26 13.75
N LYS A 49 9.25 0.93 14.36
CA LYS A 49 8.02 1.55 14.87
C LYS A 49 7.03 1.83 13.74
N ALA A 50 7.52 2.35 12.60
CA ALA A 50 6.70 2.59 11.42
C ALA A 50 6.12 1.27 10.86
N GLU A 51 6.92 0.22 10.72
CA GLU A 51 6.46 -1.09 10.25
C GLU A 51 5.37 -1.67 11.15
N THR A 52 5.56 -1.59 12.47
CA THR A 52 4.56 -2.04 13.45
C THR A 52 3.24 -1.29 13.28
N LEU A 53 3.31 0.04 13.11
CA LEU A 53 2.13 0.87 12.88
C LEU A 53 1.44 0.54 11.54
N ALA A 54 2.23 0.33 10.47
CA ALA A 54 1.69 -0.06 9.16
C ALA A 54 0.96 -1.40 9.26
N LYS A 55 1.58 -2.41 9.87
CA LYS A 55 0.97 -3.73 10.08
C LYS A 55 -0.35 -3.64 10.83
N GLN A 56 -0.37 -2.99 11.99
CA GLN A 56 -1.59 -2.80 12.79
C GLN A 56 -2.68 -2.08 11.99
N SER A 57 -2.31 -1.08 11.20
CA SER A 57 -3.24 -0.30 10.40
C SER A 57 -3.82 -1.10 9.22
N ILE A 58 -3.02 -1.97 8.59
CA ILE A 58 -3.47 -2.89 7.54
C ILE A 58 -4.46 -3.90 8.11
N GLU A 59 -4.09 -4.56 9.21
CA GLU A 59 -4.94 -5.54 9.90
C GLU A 59 -6.29 -4.92 10.28
N GLN A 60 -6.25 -3.74 10.88
CA GLN A 60 -7.43 -3.01 11.28
C GLN A 60 -8.29 -2.61 10.07
N ALA A 61 -7.70 -2.10 8.99
CA ALA A 61 -8.46 -1.69 7.81
C ALA A 61 -9.20 -2.84 7.13
N PHE A 62 -8.55 -4.01 6.98
CA PHE A 62 -9.21 -5.18 6.40
C PHE A 62 -10.26 -5.79 7.32
N LYS A 63 -10.10 -5.64 8.64
CA LYS A 63 -11.10 -6.04 9.64
C LYS A 63 -12.31 -5.11 9.65
N GLU A 64 -12.10 -3.80 9.51
CA GLU A 64 -13.16 -2.78 9.51
C GLU A 64 -14.01 -2.82 8.23
N ASN A 65 -13.38 -2.97 7.06
CA ASN A 65 -14.06 -2.93 5.79
C ASN A 65 -13.81 -4.25 5.02
N SER A 66 -14.82 -5.12 4.97
CA SER A 66 -14.75 -6.42 4.28
C SER A 66 -14.73 -6.32 2.75
N THR A 67 -15.19 -5.20 2.17
CA THR A 67 -15.18 -4.94 0.72
C THR A 67 -13.88 -4.30 0.25
N LEU A 68 -13.00 -3.90 1.16
CA LEU A 68 -11.69 -3.33 0.84
C LEU A 68 -10.78 -4.39 0.19
N GLU A 69 -10.41 -4.14 -1.06
CA GLU A 69 -9.53 -5.02 -1.84
C GLU A 69 -8.06 -4.72 -1.58
N ALA A 70 -7.70 -3.44 -1.50
CA ALA A 70 -6.33 -3.00 -1.30
C ALA A 70 -6.23 -1.77 -0.42
N ILE A 71 -5.11 -1.66 0.30
CA ILE A 71 -4.77 -0.50 1.10
C ILE A 71 -3.37 -0.01 0.76
N THR A 72 -3.23 1.31 0.72
CA THR A 72 -1.94 2.00 0.70
C THR A 72 -1.75 2.74 2.01
N ILE A 73 -0.64 2.51 2.69
CA ILE A 73 -0.24 3.21 3.91
C ILE A 73 1.02 4.00 3.64
N MET A 74 1.01 5.28 3.98
CA MET A 74 2.19 6.14 4.01
C MET A 74 2.48 6.52 5.45
N ILE A 75 3.73 6.31 5.90
CA ILE A 75 4.15 6.75 7.23
C ILE A 75 5.22 7.83 7.06
N LEU A 76 4.94 8.98 7.65
CA LEU A 76 5.76 10.17 7.69
C LEU A 76 6.45 10.25 9.05
N GLY A 77 7.72 10.64 9.06
CA GLY A 77 8.48 10.97 10.27
C GLY A 77 8.54 12.46 10.45
N GLU A 78 8.27 12.93 11.66
CA GLU A 78 8.40 14.33 12.03
C GLU A 78 9.52 14.53 13.06
N ARG A 79 10.46 15.44 12.79
CA ARG A 79 11.47 15.87 13.75
C ARG A 79 11.86 17.31 13.52
N GLY A 80 11.85 18.13 14.58
CA GLY A 80 12.31 19.52 14.51
C GLY A 80 11.57 20.36 13.46
N GLY A 81 10.27 20.11 13.25
CA GLY A 81 9.45 20.80 12.25
C GLY A 81 9.63 20.30 10.81
N GLN A 82 10.44 19.26 10.58
CA GLN A 82 10.59 18.63 9.28
C GLN A 82 9.82 17.32 9.21
N THR A 83 8.99 17.17 8.16
CA THR A 83 8.17 15.97 7.92
C THR A 83 8.61 15.31 6.63
N VAL A 84 8.97 14.03 6.69
CA VAL A 84 9.46 13.26 5.53
C VAL A 84 8.87 11.85 5.50
N PRO A 85 8.67 11.24 4.33
CA PRO A 85 8.23 9.86 4.24
C PRO A 85 9.31 8.90 4.76
N ILE A 86 8.93 7.97 5.64
CA ILE A 86 9.80 6.91 6.16
C ILE A 86 9.58 5.64 5.34
N LEU A 87 8.31 5.25 5.17
CA LEU A 87 7.93 4.07 4.40
C LEU A 87 6.55 4.24 3.75
N ARG A 88 6.34 3.47 2.68
CA ARG A 88 5.04 3.29 2.03
C ARG A 88 4.79 1.81 1.83
N THR A 89 3.63 1.33 2.24
CA THR A 89 3.21 -0.05 2.03
C THR A 89 1.96 -0.05 1.16
N ARG A 90 1.91 -0.91 0.14
CA ARG A 90 0.68 -1.14 -0.63
C ARG A 90 0.45 -2.63 -0.72
N VAL A 91 -0.69 -3.09 -0.22
CA VAL A 91 -0.99 -4.51 -0.13
C VAL A 91 -2.47 -4.77 -0.43
N THR A 92 -2.74 -5.86 -1.14
CA THR A 92 -4.09 -6.37 -1.36
C THR A 92 -4.49 -7.35 -0.27
N ARG A 93 -5.79 -7.58 -0.08
CA ARG A 93 -6.31 -8.53 0.90
C ARG A 93 -5.78 -9.95 0.66
N SER A 94 -5.75 -10.39 -0.60
CA SER A 94 -5.24 -11.72 -0.97
C SER A 94 -3.76 -11.87 -0.63
N GLN A 95 -2.95 -10.85 -0.91
CA GLN A 95 -1.53 -10.81 -0.52
C GLN A 95 -1.36 -10.85 1.00
N TRP A 96 -2.15 -10.06 1.74
CA TRP A 96 -2.07 -10.01 3.20
C TRP A 96 -2.44 -11.34 3.88
N GLN A 97 -3.43 -12.03 3.32
CA GLN A 97 -3.85 -13.35 3.77
C GLN A 97 -2.81 -14.44 3.44
N ALA A 98 -2.10 -14.30 2.32
CA ALA A 98 -1.03 -15.22 1.95
C ALA A 98 0.23 -14.99 2.79
N ASN A 99 0.61 -13.72 3.00
CA ASN A 99 1.75 -13.34 3.84
C ASN A 99 1.46 -12.00 4.56
N SER A 100 1.40 -12.06 5.88
CA SER A 100 1.17 -10.90 6.77
C SER A 100 2.48 -10.22 7.24
N ASP A 101 3.61 -10.52 6.59
CA ASP A 101 4.82 -9.73 6.72
C ASP A 101 4.68 -8.44 5.90
N VAL A 102 4.69 -7.31 6.60
CA VAL A 102 4.54 -5.99 5.99
C VAL A 102 5.76 -5.60 5.14
N SER A 103 6.93 -6.15 5.47
CA SER A 103 8.22 -5.79 4.87
C SER A 103 8.26 -6.13 3.37
N GLU A 104 7.64 -7.25 2.98
CA GLU A 104 7.56 -7.73 1.59
C GLU A 104 6.84 -6.75 0.65
N TRP A 105 5.94 -5.94 1.20
CA TRP A 105 5.10 -5.00 0.45
C TRP A 105 5.50 -3.54 0.68
N THR A 106 6.59 -3.31 1.42
CA THR A 106 7.00 -2.01 1.89
C THR A 106 8.14 -1.44 1.06
N ARG A 107 7.97 -0.20 0.63
CA ARG A 107 9.04 0.63 0.09
C ARG A 107 9.52 1.58 1.17
N TYR A 108 10.78 1.45 1.53
CA TYR A 108 11.46 2.35 2.45
C TYR A 108 11.99 3.59 1.73
N PHE A 109 12.15 4.68 2.47
CA PHE A 109 12.77 5.92 1.99
C PHE A 109 14.08 6.18 2.74
N PRO A 110 15.21 5.55 2.36
CA PRO A 110 16.50 5.75 3.00
C PRO A 110 16.96 7.22 3.12
N PRO A 111 16.69 8.11 2.15
CA PRO A 111 17.04 9.54 2.28
C PRO A 111 16.40 10.23 3.50
N SER A 112 15.28 9.71 4.01
CA SER A 112 14.64 10.26 5.21
C SER A 112 15.53 10.22 6.45
N GLN A 113 16.50 9.30 6.50
CA GLN A 113 17.48 9.21 7.57
C GLN A 113 18.29 10.51 7.72
N SER A 114 18.88 11.00 6.62
CA SER A 114 19.67 12.23 6.64
C SER A 114 18.81 13.47 6.81
N LEU A 115 17.62 13.50 6.22
CA LEU A 115 16.67 14.61 6.37
C LEU A 115 16.20 14.76 7.83
N LEU A 116 15.91 13.66 8.51
CA LEU A 116 15.57 13.65 9.94
C LEU A 116 16.79 13.84 10.87
N GLY A 117 17.96 14.14 10.31
CA GLY A 117 19.17 14.43 11.08
C GLY A 117 19.73 13.21 11.83
N TYR A 118 19.41 11.99 11.41
CA TYR A 118 20.11 10.80 11.90
C TYR A 118 21.52 10.79 11.28
N ARG A 119 22.52 11.09 12.11
CA ARG A 119 23.92 11.07 11.68
C ARG A 119 24.38 9.64 11.52
N ASN A 120 24.79 9.30 10.31
CA ASN A 120 25.53 8.09 10.05
C ASN A 120 26.98 8.46 10.35
N ASN A 121 27.62 7.76 11.28
CA ASN A 121 29.08 7.75 11.35
C ASN A 121 29.61 6.92 10.15
N THR A 122 29.25 7.30 8.91
CA THR A 122 29.97 6.81 7.74
C THR A 122 31.28 7.57 7.73
N PRO A 123 32.44 6.91 7.87
CA PRO A 123 33.70 7.59 7.63
C PRO A 123 33.60 8.16 6.22
N THR A 124 33.77 9.48 6.11
CA THR A 124 33.97 10.16 4.84
C THR A 124 35.14 9.46 4.17
N GLN A 125 34.88 8.54 3.25
CA GLN A 125 35.89 8.13 2.30
C GLN A 125 36.16 9.37 1.48
N SER A 126 37.24 10.07 1.82
CA SER A 126 37.74 11.22 1.08
C SER A 126 37.74 10.85 -0.40
N ALA A 127 36.86 11.51 -1.17
CA ALA A 127 37.06 11.56 -2.61
C ALA A 127 38.41 12.25 -2.83
N SER A 128 39.45 11.44 -3.05
CA SER A 128 40.75 11.95 -3.43
C SER A 128 40.57 12.65 -4.78
N PRO A 129 40.97 13.92 -4.93
CA PRO A 129 40.93 14.57 -6.23
C PRO A 129 41.86 13.79 -7.18
N SER A 130 41.28 13.15 -8.19
CA SER A 130 42.05 12.55 -9.28
C SER A 130 42.65 13.68 -10.10
N VAL A 131 43.86 14.11 -9.74
CA VAL A 131 44.69 14.96 -10.59
C VAL A 131 45.06 14.17 -11.84
N SER A 132 44.39 14.47 -12.95
CA SER A 132 44.83 14.04 -14.28
C SER A 132 46.12 14.79 -14.64
N PRO A 133 47.23 14.09 -14.94
CA PRO A 133 48.41 14.71 -15.53
C PRO A 133 48.15 15.02 -17.00
N GLY A 134 48.57 16.21 -17.42
CA GLY A 134 48.14 16.86 -18.65
C GLY A 134 48.41 16.12 -19.96
N ARG A 135 47.59 16.45 -20.96
CA ARG A 135 47.94 16.35 -22.37
C ARG A 135 47.63 17.68 -23.06
N THR A 136 48.61 18.08 -23.86
CA THR A 136 48.85 19.34 -24.57
C THR A 136 47.82 19.67 -25.67
N PRO A 137 47.76 20.93 -26.18
CA PRO A 137 46.81 21.40 -27.19
C PRO A 137 47.04 20.80 -28.60
N PRO A 138 46.07 20.90 -29.53
CA PRO A 138 46.09 20.22 -30.82
C PRO A 138 46.92 20.95 -31.87
N GLN A 139 47.68 20.21 -32.69
CA GLN A 139 48.31 20.71 -33.92
C GLN A 139 47.65 20.04 -35.14
N PRO A 140 47.17 20.79 -36.16
CA PRO A 140 46.67 20.25 -37.42
C PRO A 140 47.74 20.22 -38.52
N THR A 141 47.75 19.19 -39.38
CA THR A 141 47.79 19.25 -40.89
C THR A 141 48.19 17.89 -41.53
N ALA A 142 47.27 17.33 -42.36
CA ALA A 142 47.38 16.48 -43.59
C ALA A 142 48.34 15.25 -43.65
N GLN A 143 48.06 14.06 -44.22
CA GLN A 143 47.11 13.55 -45.24
C GLN A 143 47.09 11.96 -45.26
N PRO A 144 46.12 11.28 -45.93
CA PRO A 144 45.89 9.80 -46.03
C PRO A 144 46.53 9.18 -47.34
N PRO A 145 46.43 7.87 -47.76
CA PRO A 145 45.31 6.90 -47.61
C PRO A 145 45.55 5.35 -47.57
N ARG A 146 44.42 4.62 -47.36
CA ARG A 146 44.07 3.18 -47.63
C ARG A 146 44.62 2.10 -46.65
N SER A 147 43.82 1.16 -46.10
CA SER A 147 42.77 0.33 -46.73
C SER A 147 41.62 -0.09 -45.77
N GLN A 148 40.40 -0.17 -46.29
CA GLN A 148 39.19 -0.87 -45.76
C GLN A 148 39.34 -2.40 -45.86
N PRO A 149 38.35 -3.27 -45.47
CA PRO A 149 37.28 -3.18 -44.47
C PRO A 149 37.24 -4.44 -43.55
N SER A 150 36.67 -4.35 -42.35
CA SER A 150 36.06 -5.55 -41.72
C SER A 150 34.74 -5.17 -41.09
N ALA A 151 33.69 -5.78 -41.66
CA ALA A 151 32.32 -5.69 -41.22
C ALA A 151 32.14 -6.18 -39.78
N SER A 152 31.18 -5.57 -39.10
CA SER A 152 30.75 -5.86 -37.72
C SER A 152 30.21 -7.28 -37.54
N PRO A 153 30.01 -7.70 -36.27
CA PRO A 153 28.70 -8.23 -35.92
C PRO A 153 28.01 -7.34 -34.89
N VAL A 154 26.89 -6.77 -35.30
CA VAL A 154 25.86 -6.22 -34.40
C VAL A 154 25.27 -7.39 -33.61
N PRO A 155 25.20 -7.34 -32.26
CA PRO A 155 24.49 -8.35 -31.50
C PRO A 155 22.97 -8.26 -31.78
N PRO A 156 22.25 -9.39 -31.89
CA PRO A 156 20.81 -9.38 -32.13
C PRO A 156 20.06 -8.80 -30.91
N PRO A 157 18.95 -8.06 -31.13
CA PRO A 157 18.06 -7.65 -30.05
C PRO A 157 17.35 -8.87 -29.41
N PRO A 158 16.97 -8.79 -28.13
CA PRO A 158 16.24 -9.86 -27.46
C PRO A 158 14.84 -10.06 -28.10
N PRO A 159 14.33 -11.30 -28.16
CA PRO A 159 13.01 -11.58 -28.69
C PRO A 159 11.92 -10.96 -27.81
N GLN A 160 11.11 -10.11 -28.44
CA GLN A 160 9.86 -9.60 -27.91
C GLN A 160 8.83 -10.75 -27.92
N PRO A 161 8.14 -11.09 -26.80
CA PRO A 161 7.08 -12.07 -26.84
C PRO A 161 5.90 -11.53 -27.67
N THR A 162 5.66 -12.22 -28.78
CA THR A 162 4.50 -12.12 -29.66
C THR A 162 3.20 -12.25 -28.87
N GLN A 163 2.28 -11.32 -29.13
CA GLN A 163 0.86 -11.50 -28.87
C GLN A 163 0.36 -12.67 -29.73
N THR A 164 -0.11 -13.73 -29.09
CA THR A 164 -0.87 -14.79 -29.77
C THR A 164 -2.32 -14.71 -29.32
N THR A 165 -3.16 -14.28 -30.25
CA THR A 165 -4.61 -14.43 -30.25
C THR A 165 -4.98 -15.91 -30.14
N ALA A 166 -5.70 -16.30 -29.08
CA ALA A 166 -6.58 -17.47 -29.07
C ALA A 166 -7.58 -17.41 -27.89
N GLN A 167 -8.80 -16.99 -28.20
CA GLN A 167 -10.05 -17.50 -27.59
C GLN A 167 -10.80 -18.22 -28.73
N PRO A 168 -11.78 -19.12 -28.52
CA PRO A 168 -12.44 -19.52 -27.28
C PRO A 168 -12.64 -21.06 -27.11
N THR A 169 -12.76 -21.56 -25.87
CA THR A 169 -13.59 -22.76 -25.61
C THR A 169 -14.10 -22.79 -24.16
N SER A 170 -15.43 -22.83 -24.02
CA SER A 170 -16.18 -23.31 -22.85
C SER A 170 -16.86 -24.64 -23.23
N PRO A 171 -17.55 -25.39 -22.34
CA PRO A 171 -17.25 -25.88 -20.98
C PRO A 171 -17.27 -27.45 -20.93
N PRO A 172 -17.19 -28.08 -19.74
CA PRO A 172 -18.35 -28.88 -19.34
C PRO A 172 -18.77 -28.71 -17.89
N VAL A 173 -19.97 -29.22 -17.64
CA VAL A 173 -20.91 -28.96 -16.53
C VAL A 173 -20.78 -30.06 -15.44
N GLN A 174 -20.93 -29.65 -14.16
CA GLN A 174 -21.48 -30.40 -13.00
C GLN A 174 -20.71 -31.61 -12.38
N PRO A 175 -20.97 -32.00 -11.10
CA PRO A 175 -22.21 -31.90 -10.33
C PRO A 175 -22.20 -31.04 -9.06
N THR A 176 -23.41 -30.56 -8.77
CA THR A 176 -23.94 -30.03 -7.52
C THR A 176 -23.63 -30.97 -6.34
N GLN A 177 -23.03 -30.46 -5.27
CA GLN A 177 -23.27 -31.00 -3.93
C GLN A 177 -24.13 -30.03 -3.15
N SER A 178 -25.39 -30.40 -3.09
CA SER A 178 -26.35 -29.99 -2.06
C SER A 178 -25.78 -30.30 -0.69
N ASN A 179 -25.61 -29.28 0.15
CA ASN A 179 -25.68 -29.48 1.60
C ASN A 179 -26.21 -28.21 2.28
N SER A 180 -27.45 -28.30 2.70
CA SER A 180 -28.07 -27.51 3.76
C SER A 180 -29.08 -28.45 4.44
N PRO A 181 -29.41 -28.33 5.74
CA PRO A 181 -28.82 -27.51 6.79
C PRO A 181 -28.29 -28.37 7.96
N GLN A 182 -27.13 -28.03 8.54
CA GLN A 182 -26.76 -28.56 9.86
C GLN A 182 -26.68 -27.43 10.87
N THR A 183 -27.52 -27.58 11.87
CA THR A 183 -27.80 -26.76 13.05
C THR A 183 -26.54 -26.09 13.60
N GLN A 184 -26.53 -24.76 13.59
CA GLN A 184 -25.58 -23.94 14.34
C GLN A 184 -25.91 -24.04 15.83
N PRO A 185 -25.07 -24.64 16.70
CA PRO A 185 -25.15 -24.35 18.11
C PRO A 185 -24.67 -22.91 18.34
N SER A 186 -25.44 -22.19 19.14
CA SER A 186 -25.21 -20.81 19.57
C SER A 186 -23.74 -20.51 19.89
N PRO A 187 -23.20 -19.34 19.52
CA PRO A 187 -21.95 -18.88 20.11
C PRO A 187 -22.19 -18.70 21.61
N GLN A 188 -21.52 -19.53 22.42
CA GLN A 188 -21.36 -19.28 23.84
C GLN A 188 -20.71 -17.91 24.01
N SER A 189 -21.37 -17.04 24.76
CA SER A 189 -20.86 -15.73 25.15
C SER A 189 -19.46 -15.88 25.76
N PRO A 190 -18.45 -15.13 25.29
CA PRO A 190 -17.18 -15.06 26.00
C PRO A 190 -17.43 -14.47 27.39
N ASN A 191 -16.84 -15.15 28.37
CA ASN A 191 -16.76 -14.78 29.77
C ASN A 191 -16.31 -13.31 29.92
N ILE A 192 -17.28 -12.39 30.06
CA ILE A 192 -16.98 -11.02 30.47
C ILE A 192 -16.53 -11.11 31.91
N ILE A 193 -15.21 -11.00 32.10
CA ILE A 193 -14.59 -10.61 33.35
C ILE A 193 -15.25 -9.30 33.77
N ARG A 194 -16.19 -9.42 34.70
CA ARG A 194 -16.84 -8.33 35.42
C ARG A 194 -15.79 -7.63 36.27
N LEU A 195 -15.07 -6.68 35.67
CA LEU A 195 -14.37 -5.64 36.40
C LEU A 195 -15.38 -4.54 36.70
N GLU A 196 -15.93 -4.65 37.90
CA GLU A 196 -16.52 -3.62 38.76
C GLU A 196 -16.56 -2.18 38.21
N PRO A 197 -17.73 -1.50 38.22
CA PRO A 197 -17.78 -0.07 38.03
C PRO A 197 -17.01 0.62 39.17
N ARG A 198 -15.91 1.27 38.80
CA ARG A 198 -15.05 2.07 39.68
C ARG A 198 -15.90 3.11 40.40
N SER A 199 -16.09 2.88 41.70
CA SER A 199 -16.77 3.75 42.65
C SER A 199 -16.34 5.21 42.49
N THR A 200 -17.32 6.07 42.23
CA THR A 200 -17.24 7.52 42.43
C THR A 200 -16.73 7.85 43.84
N PRO A 201 -15.81 8.82 44.01
CA PRO A 201 -15.43 9.28 45.33
C PRO A 201 -16.61 10.00 45.99
N ARG A 202 -17.14 9.38 47.05
CA ARG A 202 -18.11 9.96 47.97
C ARG A 202 -17.45 11.14 48.69
N ARG A 203 -17.72 12.35 48.23
CA ARG A 203 -17.43 13.62 48.90
C ARG A 203 -18.08 13.57 50.30
N ARG A 204 -17.31 13.16 51.32
CA ARG A 204 -17.66 13.41 52.73
C ARG A 204 -17.49 14.90 52.96
N ALA A 205 -18.59 15.63 52.95
CA ALA A 205 -18.69 16.78 53.84
C ALA A 205 -18.76 16.19 55.26
N ARG A 206 -17.73 16.43 56.06
CA ARG A 206 -17.79 16.30 57.51
C ARG A 206 -17.27 17.63 58.03
N GLU A 207 -18.23 18.46 58.39
CA GLU A 207 -18.08 19.56 59.31
C GLU A 207 -17.36 19.12 60.59
N ASP A 208 -16.81 20.13 61.25
CA ASP A 208 -16.34 20.15 62.64
C ASP A 208 -14.98 19.50 62.91
N ASP A 209 -13.96 20.35 62.97
CA ASP A 209 -13.22 20.44 64.24
C ASP A 209 -12.81 21.88 64.54
N GLN A 210 -13.16 22.28 65.75
CA GLN A 210 -12.94 23.58 66.34
C GLN A 210 -11.57 23.60 67.03
N GLY A 211 -10.91 24.75 67.01
CA GLY A 211 -10.06 25.15 68.14
C GLY A 211 -8.62 25.49 67.77
N PHE A 212 -8.35 26.78 67.63
CA PHE A 212 -7.20 27.37 68.30
C PHE A 212 -7.50 28.86 68.59
N ARG A 213 -7.48 29.21 69.89
CA ARG A 213 -7.35 30.57 70.41
C ARG A 213 -5.94 31.09 70.03
N ASP A 214 -5.60 32.37 70.00
CA ASP A 214 -5.37 33.29 71.11
C ASP A 214 -4.96 34.66 70.51
N ASP A 215 -5.18 35.72 71.30
CA ASP A 215 -4.77 37.14 71.17
C ASP A 215 -5.51 38.06 70.18
#